data_AF-A0A0B7AXD5-F1
#
_entry.id   AF-A0A0B7AXD5-F1
#
_cell.length_a   1.000
_cell.length_b   1.000
_cell.length_c   1.000
_cell.angle_alpha   90.00
_cell.angle_beta   90.00
_cell.angle_gamma   90.00
#
_symmetry.space_group_name_H-M   'P 1'
#
loop_
_entity.id
_entity.type
_entity.pdbx_description
1 polymer ?
#
loop_
_entity_poly.entity_id
_entity_poly.type
_entity_poly.pdbx_seq_one_letter_code
_entity_poly.pdbx_strand_id
1 'polypeptide(L)'
;MRICLLIACLMVTLISAEVGKECSLDTECEANECCQIPQQFEVLSKRAATGTCQSYTPVGQLCNVFDKENGFCSCTPGSSCSIREVPIPGYNEFPPEKRGIASPRPGYYLDIKCTTDSS
;
A
#
# COMPACT_ATOMS: atom_id res chain seq x y z
N MET A 1 33.68 21.93 20.29
CA MET A 1 33.08 21.68 18.96
C MET A 1 33.21 20.23 18.46
N ARG A 2 33.61 19.24 19.28
CA ARG A 2 33.58 17.81 18.91
C ARG A 2 32.37 17.06 19.47
N ILE A 3 31.79 17.56 20.57
CA ILE A 3 30.63 16.95 21.25
C ILE A 3 29.33 17.12 20.44
N CYS A 4 29.14 18.26 19.76
CA CYS A 4 27.94 18.50 18.95
C CYS A 4 27.85 17.57 17.72
N LEU A 5 28.99 17.14 17.16
CA LEU A 5 29.04 16.18 16.05
C LEU A 5 28.69 14.75 16.49
N LEU A 6 29.02 14.38 17.73
CA LEU A 6 28.67 13.07 18.29
C LEU A 6 27.17 12.96 18.59
N ILE A 7 26.54 14.05 19.03
CA ILE A 7 25.09 14.10 19.30
C ILE A 7 24.30 14.04 17.99
N ALA A 8 24.77 14.69 16.93
CA ALA A 8 24.12 14.63 15.61
C ALA A 8 24.17 13.23 14.97
N CYS A 9 25.25 12.46 15.18
CA CYS A 9 25.36 11.08 14.69
C CYS A 9 24.50 10.06 15.45
N LEU A 10 24.19 10.31 16.74
CA LEU A 10 23.42 9.39 17.58
C LEU A 10 21.90 9.44 17.30
N MET A 11 21.42 10.52 16.68
CA MET A 11 20.00 10.66 16.30
C MET A 11 19.64 9.89 15.01
N VAL A 12 20.62 9.31 14.31
CA VAL A 12 20.42 8.66 13.01
C VAL A 12 20.21 7.14 13.13
N THR A 13 20.41 6.53 14.32
CA THR A 13 20.50 5.07 14.45
C THR A 13 19.27 4.36 15.03
N LEU A 14 18.06 4.92 14.93
CA LEU A 14 16.86 4.28 15.49
C LEU A 14 15.78 3.91 14.46
N ILE A 15 16.08 3.90 13.16
CA ILE A 15 15.15 3.33 12.18
C ILE A 15 15.38 1.80 12.14
N SER A 16 14.99 1.12 13.22
CA SER A 16 14.85 -0.34 13.20
C SER A 16 13.53 -0.62 12.52
N ALA A 17 13.54 -0.97 11.24
CA ALA A 17 12.33 -1.47 10.59
C ALA A 17 11.86 -2.73 11.35
N GLU A 18 10.62 -2.71 11.85
CA GLU A 18 10.04 -3.77 12.65
C GLU A 18 9.26 -4.78 11.80
N VAL A 19 9.42 -4.72 10.47
CA VAL A 19 8.79 -5.67 9.54
C VAL A 19 8.94 -7.12 10.02
N GLY A 20 7.81 -7.80 10.20
CA GLY A 20 7.72 -9.16 10.70
C GLY A 20 7.53 -9.30 12.22
N LYS A 21 7.65 -8.22 13.00
CA LYS A 21 7.30 -8.19 14.43
C LYS A 21 5.81 -8.47 14.61
N GLU A 22 5.46 -9.32 15.57
CA GLU A 22 4.06 -9.53 15.93
C GLU A 22 3.42 -8.25 16.47
N CYS A 23 2.20 -7.98 16.03
CA CYS A 23 1.45 -6.80 16.43
C CYS A 23 -0.04 -7.14 16.58
N SER A 24 -0.74 -6.33 17.36
CA SER A 24 -2.22 -6.33 17.39
C SER A 24 -2.80 -4.99 16.91
N LEU A 25 -1.98 -3.94 16.86
CA LEU A 25 -2.37 -2.58 16.51
C LEU A 25 -1.26 -1.90 15.70
N ASP A 26 -1.62 -0.98 14.80
CA ASP A 26 -0.66 -0.20 14.00
C ASP A 26 0.32 0.61 14.87
N THR A 27 -0.09 1.04 16.07
CA THR A 27 0.75 1.80 17.01
C THR A 27 1.91 0.99 17.59
N GLU A 28 1.90 -0.33 17.41
CA GLU A 28 2.99 -1.23 17.83
C GLU A 28 4.07 -1.38 16.76
N CYS A 29 3.84 -0.81 15.57
CA CYS A 29 4.76 -0.79 14.44
C CYS A 29 5.38 0.60 14.25
N GLU A 30 6.41 0.68 13.39
CA GLU A 30 7.08 1.94 13.04
C GLU A 30 6.19 2.88 12.20
N ALA A 31 6.59 4.15 12.10
CA ALA A 31 5.79 5.20 11.45
C ALA A 31 5.42 4.94 9.97
N ASN A 32 6.17 4.07 9.27
CA ASN A 32 5.92 3.69 7.88
C ASN A 32 5.41 2.24 7.73
N GLU A 33 4.90 1.68 8.81
CA GLU A 33 4.42 0.30 8.88
C GLU A 33 2.98 0.25 9.41
N CYS A 34 2.29 -0.83 9.08
CA CYS A 34 0.96 -1.14 9.59
C CYS A 34 0.96 -2.55 10.16
N CYS A 35 -0.01 -2.84 11.02
CA CYS A 35 -0.23 -4.18 11.52
C CYS A 35 -1.08 -4.98 10.52
N GLN A 36 -0.42 -5.80 9.71
CA GLN A 36 -1.09 -6.67 8.75
C GLN A 36 -1.67 -7.90 9.46
N ILE A 37 -3.00 -7.96 9.51
CA ILE A 37 -3.79 -9.07 10.07
C ILE A 37 -4.64 -9.64 8.91
N PRO A 38 -4.13 -10.63 8.16
CA PRO A 38 -4.82 -11.17 7.00
C PRO A 38 -6.18 -11.74 7.40
N GLN A 39 -7.24 -11.33 6.70
CA GLN A 39 -8.59 -11.87 6.88
C GLN A 39 -8.73 -13.25 6.23
N GLN A 40 -7.93 -14.22 6.66
CA GLN A 40 -8.03 -15.59 6.17
C GLN A 40 -9.18 -16.32 6.88
N PHE A 41 -10.34 -16.35 6.21
CA PHE A 41 -11.50 -17.18 6.49
C PHE A 41 -12.22 -16.90 7.83
N GLU A 42 -13.41 -16.30 7.73
CA GLU A 42 -14.40 -16.19 8.82
C GLU A 42 -14.98 -17.56 9.23
N VAL A 43 -14.17 -18.52 9.63
CA VAL A 43 -14.63 -19.66 10.43
C VAL A 43 -13.50 -20.01 11.40
N LEU A 44 -13.61 -19.56 12.65
CA LEU A 44 -13.21 -20.25 13.90
C LEU A 44 -12.68 -19.28 14.97
N SER A 45 -13.47 -19.21 16.06
CA SER A 45 -13.03 -18.93 17.44
C SER A 45 -12.55 -17.51 17.76
N LYS A 46 -12.98 -17.01 18.93
CA LYS A 46 -12.63 -15.72 19.54
C LYS A 46 -11.15 -15.60 19.94
N ARG A 47 -10.20 -16.05 19.12
CA ARG A 47 -8.78 -15.81 19.34
C ARG A 47 -8.47 -14.39 18.85
N ALA A 48 -7.75 -13.62 19.65
CA ALA A 48 -7.20 -12.36 19.19
C ALA A 48 -6.36 -12.64 17.94
N ALA A 49 -6.76 -12.08 16.81
CA ALA A 49 -6.02 -12.21 15.57
C ALA A 49 -4.77 -11.33 15.69
N THR A 50 -3.61 -11.95 15.92
CA THR A 50 -2.33 -11.25 15.87
C THR A 50 -1.87 -11.18 14.42
N GLY A 51 -1.22 -10.08 14.07
CA GLY A 51 -0.67 -9.80 12.76
C GLY A 51 0.85 -9.66 12.82
N THR A 52 1.40 -9.13 11.74
CA THR A 52 2.81 -8.72 11.72
C THR A 52 2.93 -7.31 11.16
N CYS A 53 3.89 -6.54 11.66
CA CYS A 53 4.22 -5.25 11.09
C CYS A 53 4.70 -5.45 9.65
N GLN A 54 4.14 -4.68 8.71
CA GLN A 54 4.52 -4.68 7.31
C GLN A 54 4.57 -3.25 6.81
N SER A 55 5.40 -2.97 5.81
CA SER A 55 5.52 -1.63 5.26
C SER A 55 4.25 -1.20 4.51
N TYR A 56 3.88 0.07 4.64
CA TYR A 56 2.90 0.67 3.74
C TYR A 56 3.45 0.75 2.31
N THR A 57 2.55 0.77 1.33
CA THR A 57 2.87 1.06 -0.07
C THR A 57 3.00 2.58 -0.27
N PRO A 58 4.17 3.09 -0.68
CA PRO A 58 4.36 4.52 -0.89
C PRO A 58 3.54 5.08 -2.06
N VAL A 59 3.25 6.39 -2.02
CA VAL A 59 2.64 7.11 -3.15
C VAL A 59 3.43 6.90 -4.45
N GLY A 60 2.71 6.64 -5.54
CA GLY A 60 3.27 6.39 -6.87
C GLY A 60 3.66 4.93 -7.14
N GLN A 61 3.68 4.07 -6.11
CA GLN A 61 3.91 2.64 -6.28
C GLN A 61 2.61 1.91 -6.66
N LEU A 62 2.79 0.78 -7.35
CA LEU A 62 1.69 -0.13 -7.68
C LEU A 62 1.06 -0.67 -6.39
N CYS A 63 -0.26 -0.76 -6.37
CA CYS A 63 -1.02 -1.24 -5.22
C CYS A 63 -2.14 -2.18 -5.65
N ASN A 64 -2.66 -2.96 -4.71
CA ASN A 64 -3.86 -3.75 -4.90
C ASN A 64 -5.02 -3.12 -4.11
N VAL A 65 -6.12 -2.84 -4.81
CA VAL A 65 -7.31 -2.18 -4.25
C VAL A 65 -7.98 -2.98 -3.12
N PHE A 66 -7.73 -4.29 -3.07
CA PHE A 66 -8.32 -5.18 -2.07
C PHE A 66 -7.43 -5.37 -0.83
N ASP A 67 -6.21 -4.83 -0.81
CA ASP A 67 -5.26 -5.07 0.30
C ASP A 67 -5.87 -4.62 1.63
N LYS A 68 -6.41 -3.39 1.67
CA LYS A 68 -7.01 -2.82 2.88
C LYS A 68 -8.17 -3.66 3.41
N GLU A 69 -9.04 -4.13 2.52
CA GLU A 69 -10.20 -4.95 2.89
C GLU A 69 -9.79 -6.34 3.37
N ASN A 70 -8.74 -6.90 2.79
CA ASN A 70 -8.20 -8.21 3.17
C ASN A 70 -7.28 -8.17 4.39
N GLY A 71 -7.13 -7.00 5.04
CA GLY A 71 -6.29 -6.82 6.23
C GLY A 71 -4.78 -6.74 5.93
N PHE A 72 -4.39 -6.46 4.69
CA PHE A 72 -3.02 -6.18 4.26
C PHE A 72 -2.69 -4.70 4.37
N CYS A 73 -1.41 -4.40 4.56
CA CYS A 73 -0.94 -3.01 4.48
C CYS A 73 -1.10 -2.49 3.06
N SER A 74 -1.92 -1.46 2.91
CA SER A 74 -2.19 -0.79 1.63
C SER A 74 -1.31 0.46 1.49
N CYS A 75 -1.82 1.50 0.86
CA CYS A 75 -1.13 2.77 0.69
C CYS A 75 -0.83 3.47 2.03
N THR A 76 0.21 4.31 2.03
CA THR A 76 0.58 5.17 3.17
C THR A 76 -0.61 5.99 3.70
N PRO A 77 -0.66 6.32 5.01
CA PRO A 77 -1.72 7.16 5.57
C PRO A 77 -1.92 8.47 4.79
N GLY A 78 -3.18 8.83 4.50
CA GLY A 78 -3.51 9.99 3.67
C GLY A 78 -3.41 9.76 2.15
N SER A 79 -3.27 8.51 1.73
CA SER A 79 -3.31 8.11 0.32
C SER A 79 -4.20 6.88 0.11
N SER A 80 -4.68 6.71 -1.11
CA SER A 80 -5.56 5.61 -1.53
C SER A 80 -5.08 4.97 -2.83
N CYS A 81 -5.42 3.69 -3.01
CA CYS A 81 -5.10 2.95 -4.24
C CYS A 81 -6.09 3.36 -5.34
N SER A 82 -5.62 4.11 -6.34
CA SER A 82 -6.44 4.67 -7.41
C SER A 82 -6.21 3.90 -8.71
N ILE A 83 -7.32 3.59 -9.41
CA ILE A 83 -7.31 3.03 -10.76
C ILE A 83 -7.62 4.15 -11.75
N ARG A 84 -6.71 4.39 -12.71
CA ARG A 84 -6.88 5.41 -13.75
C ARG A 84 -6.68 4.80 -15.14
N GLU A 85 -7.50 5.19 -16.10
CA GLU A 85 -7.27 4.84 -17.51
C GLU A 85 -6.26 5.82 -18.11
N VAL A 86 -5.17 5.30 -18.68
CA VAL A 86 -4.13 6.09 -19.35
C VAL A 86 -4.09 5.71 -20.82
N PRO A 87 -4.14 6.68 -21.76
CA PRO A 87 -4.12 6.39 -23.19
C PRO A 87 -2.76 5.79 -23.60
N ILE A 88 -2.80 4.76 -24.45
CA ILE A 88 -1.62 4.12 -25.04
C ILE A 88 -1.13 5.01 -26.18
N PRO A 89 0.10 5.55 -26.10
CA PRO A 89 0.66 6.38 -27.16
C PRO A 89 0.71 5.62 -28.50
N GLY A 90 0.17 6.22 -29.56
CA GLY A 90 0.19 5.64 -30.91
C GLY A 90 -0.91 4.61 -31.19
N TYR A 91 -1.91 4.46 -30.31
CA TYR A 91 -3.07 3.64 -30.60
C TYR A 91 -3.98 4.31 -31.64
N ASN A 92 -4.06 3.72 -32.83
CA ASN A 92 -5.02 4.11 -33.86
C ASN A 92 -6.33 3.34 -33.63
N GLU A 93 -7.44 4.05 -33.47
CA GLU A 93 -8.75 3.46 -33.19
C GLU A 93 -9.16 2.44 -34.26
N PHE A 94 -9.23 1.16 -33.89
CA PHE A 94 -9.97 0.16 -34.65
C PHE A 94 -11.38 0.04 -34.06
N PRO A 95 -12.43 -0.10 -34.88
CA PRO A 95 -13.80 -0.15 -34.37
C PRO A 95 -13.98 -1.31 -33.39
N PRO A 96 -14.57 -1.09 -32.20
CA PRO A 96 -14.61 -2.10 -31.16
C PRO A 96 -15.57 -3.24 -31.55
N GLU A 97 -15.04 -4.47 -31.61
CA GLU A 97 -15.86 -5.68 -31.65
C GLU A 97 -16.54 -5.81 -30.27
N LYS A 98 -17.89 -5.78 -30.26
CA LYS A 98 -18.70 -5.88 -29.05
C LYS A 98 -18.51 -7.24 -28.38
N ARG A 99 -17.55 -7.38 -27.47
CA ARG A 99 -17.50 -8.47 -26.48
C ARG A 99 -17.12 -7.93 -25.11
N GLY A 100 -17.83 -8.44 -24.10
CA GLY A 100 -17.94 -7.86 -22.78
C GLY A 100 -16.86 -8.23 -21.77
N ILE A 101 -17.18 -7.85 -20.52
CA ILE A 101 -16.40 -7.84 -19.28
C ILE A 101 -15.33 -6.76 -19.25
N ALA A 102 -15.63 -5.70 -18.46
CA ALA A 102 -14.82 -4.63 -17.86
C ALA A 102 -13.32 -4.56 -18.20
N SER A 103 -12.96 -4.68 -19.46
CA SER A 103 -11.60 -4.45 -19.94
C SER A 103 -11.41 -2.94 -20.10
N PRO A 104 -10.20 -2.41 -19.84
CA PRO A 104 -9.91 -1.02 -20.16
C PRO A 104 -10.34 -0.72 -21.59
N ARG A 105 -10.85 0.49 -21.81
CA ARG A 105 -11.27 0.91 -23.15
C ARG A 105 -10.15 0.61 -24.17
N PRO A 106 -10.45 0.09 -25.36
CA PRO A 106 -9.43 -0.12 -26.38
C PRO A 106 -8.59 1.16 -26.57
N GLY A 107 -7.27 1.03 -26.52
CA GLY A 107 -6.35 2.17 -26.56
C GLY A 107 -6.00 2.78 -25.20
N TYR A 108 -6.43 2.17 -24.09
CA TYR A 108 -6.06 2.58 -22.74
C TYR A 108 -5.46 1.39 -21.96
N TYR A 109 -4.60 1.70 -20.98
CA TYR A 109 -4.20 0.76 -19.94
C TYR A 109 -4.63 1.29 -18.57
N LEU A 110 -4.79 0.38 -17.59
CA LEU A 110 -5.10 0.75 -16.21
C LEU A 110 -3.79 1.05 -15.47
N ASP A 111 -3.64 2.27 -14.97
CA ASP A 111 -2.61 2.66 -14.03
C ASP A 111 -3.18 2.57 -12.61
N ILE A 112 -2.69 1.59 -11.83
CA ILE A 112 -3.19 1.27 -10.49
C ILE A 112 -2.09 1.59 -9.48
N LYS A 113 -2.18 2.75 -8.82
CA LYS A 113 -1.12 3.25 -7.93
C LYS A 113 -1.68 3.96 -6.71
N CYS A 114 -0.86 4.04 -5.67
CA CYS A 114 -1.15 4.89 -4.52
C CYS A 114 -1.10 6.36 -4.92
N THR A 115 -2.17 7.10 -4.64
CA THR A 115 -2.27 8.55 -4.88
C THR A 115 -2.72 9.26 -3.61
N THR A 116 -2.20 10.45 -3.36
CA THR A 116 -2.66 11.28 -2.24
C THR A 116 -4.14 11.62 -2.39
N ASP A 117 -4.90 11.51 -1.31
CA ASP A 117 -6.29 11.94 -1.32
C ASP A 117 -6.31 13.46 -1.51
N SER A 118 -6.76 13.93 -2.68
CA SER A 118 -6.93 15.36 -2.94
C SER A 118 -8.10 15.86 -2.08
N SER A 119 -7.76 16.43 -0.92
CA SER A 119 -8.69 17.17 -0.06
C SER A 119 -9.09 18.50 -0.68
#